data_AF-A0A820R468-F1
#
_entry.id   AF-A0A820R468-F1
#
_cell.length_a   1.000
_cell.length_b   1.000
_cell.length_c   1.000
_cell.angle_alpha   90.00
_cell.angle_beta   90.00
_cell.angle_gamma   90.00
#
_symmetry.space_group_name_H-M   'P 1'
#
loop_
_entity.id
_entity.type
_entity.pdbx_description
1 polymer ?
#
loop_
_entity_poly.entity_id
_entity_poly.type
_entity_poly.pdbx_seq_one_letter_code
_entity_poly.pdbx_strand_id
1 'polypeptide(L)'
;TLFLLHERSKGIKSFWYPYIQVLPTTFSTPLFHKENYVENTSVYYLTETMRQSMSEVYDLINPKIFTLEDFLWAYTIIGSRSFKLTDFSTTLIPLADLANHVSFAQEASLCTKSVDKQTNRLVLKTTDKKIEAGDELCVKYNSELANWQLLLYYGFTIENN
;
A
#
# COMPACT_ATOMS: atom_id res chain seq x y z
N THR A 1 1.85 -11.36 -1.96
CA THR A 1 1.79 -11.62 -0.51
C THR A 1 2.88 -12.57 -0.05
N LEU A 2 2.91 -13.82 -0.52
CA LEU A 2 3.87 -14.84 -0.05
C LEU A 2 5.35 -14.45 -0.19
N PHE A 3 5.73 -13.77 -1.28
CA PHE A 3 7.10 -13.31 -1.47
C PHE A 3 7.55 -12.36 -0.35
N LEU A 4 6.72 -11.38 0.00
CA LEU A 4 7.00 -10.43 1.09
C LEU A 4 7.13 -11.15 2.43
N LEU A 5 6.26 -12.13 2.70
CA LEU A 5 6.34 -12.96 3.90
C LEU A 5 7.63 -13.78 3.95
N HIS A 6 7.99 -14.42 2.84
CA HIS A 6 9.22 -15.20 2.73
C HIS A 6 10.47 -14.35 2.95
N GLU A 7 10.54 -13.16 2.34
CA GLU A 7 11.66 -12.25 2.55
C GLU A 7 11.68 -11.70 3.98
N ARG A 8 10.52 -11.46 4.60
CA ARG A 8 10.43 -11.07 6.02
C ARG A 8 10.95 -12.17 6.94
N SER A 9 10.65 -13.45 6.70
CA SER A 9 11.10 -14.55 7.58
C SER A 9 12.60 -14.81 7.53
N LYS A 10 13.27 -14.40 6.44
CA LYS A 10 14.73 -14.46 6.34
C LYS A 10 15.45 -13.47 7.28
N GLY A 11 14.74 -12.48 7.83
CA GLY A 11 15.31 -11.46 8.70
C GLY A 11 16.52 -10.78 8.04
N ILE A 12 17.60 -10.56 8.79
CA ILE A 12 18.83 -9.89 8.33
C ILE A 12 19.48 -10.53 7.10
N LYS A 13 19.12 -11.78 6.75
CA LYS A 13 19.64 -12.47 5.56
C LYS A 13 18.89 -12.09 4.27
N SER A 14 17.75 -11.41 4.37
CA SER A 14 17.04 -10.89 3.20
C SER A 14 17.73 -9.66 2.66
N PHE A 15 17.88 -9.59 1.33
CA PHE A 15 18.27 -8.38 0.64
C PHE A 15 17.30 -7.21 0.95
N TRP A 16 16.02 -7.51 1.13
CA TRP A 16 14.97 -6.54 1.40
C TRP A 16 14.82 -6.21 2.88
N TYR A 17 15.65 -6.77 3.76
CA TYR A 17 15.54 -6.53 5.21
C TYR A 17 15.47 -5.03 5.57
N PRO A 18 16.34 -4.14 5.05
CA PRO A 18 16.26 -2.71 5.38
C PRO A 18 14.94 -2.07 4.98
N TYR A 19 14.38 -2.46 3.83
CA TYR A 19 13.08 -1.97 3.37
C TYR A 19 11.94 -2.52 4.24
N ILE A 20 11.96 -3.83 4.53
CA ILE A 20 10.91 -4.46 5.33
C ILE A 20 10.84 -3.88 6.74
N GLN A 21 11.98 -3.47 7.32
CA GLN A 21 12.03 -2.85 8.65
C GLN A 21 11.36 -1.47 8.72
N VAL A 22 11.25 -0.74 7.60
CA VAL A 22 10.58 0.58 7.58
C VAL A 22 9.09 0.48 7.26
N LEU A 23 8.60 -0.70 6.91
CA LEU A 23 7.17 -0.91 6.65
C LEU A 23 6.36 -0.81 7.96
N PRO A 24 5.14 -0.24 7.92
CA PRO A 24 4.27 -0.19 9.09
C PRO A 24 3.93 -1.59 9.60
N THR A 25 3.83 -1.72 10.91
CA THR A 25 3.37 -2.94 11.59
C THR A 25 1.87 -2.94 11.83
N THR A 26 1.22 -1.77 11.77
CA THR A 26 -0.22 -1.58 11.99
C THR A 26 -0.82 -0.65 10.94
N PHE A 27 -2.13 -0.81 10.70
CA PHE A 27 -2.89 0.01 9.75
C PHE A 27 -4.24 0.43 10.34
N SER A 28 -4.74 1.54 9.83
CA SER A 28 -6.10 2.04 10.10
C SER A 28 -7.10 1.56 9.05
N THR A 29 -6.77 0.50 8.30
CA THR A 29 -7.72 -0.14 7.39
C THR A 29 -8.65 -1.07 8.18
N PRO A 30 -9.94 -1.13 7.86
CA PRO A 30 -10.87 -2.03 8.56
C PRO A 30 -10.47 -3.52 8.48
N LEU A 31 -9.74 -3.92 7.42
CA LEU A 31 -9.24 -5.28 7.26
C LEU A 31 -8.21 -5.67 8.34
N PHE A 32 -7.42 -4.72 8.82
CA PHE A 32 -6.37 -4.96 9.79
C PHE A 32 -6.75 -4.53 11.21
N HIS A 33 -7.62 -3.54 11.34
CA HIS A 33 -8.01 -3.00 12.63
C HIS A 33 -8.96 -3.94 13.39
N LYS A 34 -8.79 -4.03 14.71
CA LYS A 34 -9.60 -4.91 15.58
C LYS A 34 -10.92 -4.27 16.00
N GLU A 35 -10.94 -2.94 16.14
CA GLU A 35 -12.16 -2.20 16.46
C GLU A 35 -13.00 -2.00 15.20
N ASN A 36 -14.30 -2.28 15.30
CA ASN A 36 -15.21 -2.13 14.17
C ASN A 36 -15.87 -0.74 14.17
N TYR A 37 -15.12 0.26 13.71
CA TYR A 37 -15.62 1.64 13.61
C TYR A 37 -16.49 1.90 12.35
N VAL A 38 -16.70 0.88 11.51
CA VAL A 38 -17.51 0.95 10.28
C VAL A 38 -18.74 0.05 10.33
N GLU A 39 -19.11 -0.46 11.50
CA GLU A 39 -20.20 -1.43 11.67
C GLU A 39 -21.49 -0.97 10.97
N ASN A 40 -22.18 -1.91 10.31
CA ASN A 40 -23.41 -1.67 9.55
C ASN A 40 -23.29 -0.73 8.34
N THR A 41 -22.07 -0.41 7.88
CA THR A 41 -21.84 0.32 6.61
C THR A 41 -21.50 -0.64 5.47
N SER A 42 -21.55 -0.15 4.23
CA SER A 42 -21.06 -0.92 3.07
C SER A 42 -19.59 -1.33 3.21
N VAL A 43 -18.76 -0.47 3.81
CA VAL A 43 -17.33 -0.76 4.06
C VAL A 43 -17.17 -1.95 5.00
N TYR A 44 -18.03 -2.09 6.01
CA TYR A 44 -18.00 -3.25 6.91
C TYR A 44 -18.26 -4.56 6.15
N TYR A 45 -19.35 -4.65 5.37
CA TYR A 45 -19.66 -5.88 4.63
C TYR A 45 -18.58 -6.22 3.59
N LEU A 46 -17.99 -5.22 2.93
CA LEU A 46 -16.86 -5.41 2.03
C LEU A 46 -15.63 -5.95 2.77
N THR A 47 -15.35 -5.42 3.96
CA THR A 47 -14.23 -5.85 4.80
C THR A 47 -14.39 -7.29 5.25
N GLU A 48 -15.58 -7.68 5.70
CA GLU A 48 -15.86 -9.06 6.12
C GLU A 48 -15.75 -10.03 4.95
N THR A 49 -16.26 -9.64 3.78
CA THR A 49 -16.10 -10.43 2.55
C THR A 49 -14.62 -10.61 2.19
N MET A 50 -13.83 -9.53 2.24
CA MET A 50 -12.38 -9.60 1.98
C MET A 50 -11.67 -10.48 3.01
N ARG A 51 -12.00 -10.35 4.30
CA ARG A 51 -11.40 -11.16 5.37
C ARG A 51 -11.70 -12.63 5.16
N GLN A 52 -12.94 -12.97 4.84
CA GLN A 52 -13.34 -14.35 4.54
C GLN A 52 -12.57 -14.90 3.34
N SER A 53 -12.55 -14.19 2.21
CA SER A 53 -11.81 -14.63 1.02
C SER A 53 -10.31 -14.79 1.30
N MET A 54 -9.72 -13.90 2.09
CA MET A 54 -8.30 -14.02 2.46
C MET A 54 -8.04 -15.18 3.42
N SER A 55 -8.98 -15.50 4.32
CA SER A 55 -8.90 -16.69 5.17
C SER A 55 -8.94 -17.96 4.33
N GLU A 56 -9.86 -18.05 3.37
CA GLU A 56 -9.97 -19.22 2.47
C GLU A 56 -8.70 -19.41 1.64
N VAL A 57 -8.12 -18.32 1.10
CA VAL A 57 -6.85 -18.37 0.38
C VAL A 57 -5.70 -18.78 1.31
N TYR A 58 -5.66 -18.25 2.53
CA TYR A 58 -4.66 -18.61 3.53
C TYR A 58 -4.73 -20.10 3.89
N ASP A 59 -5.92 -20.63 4.13
CA ASP A 59 -6.15 -22.04 4.45
C ASP A 59 -5.77 -22.96 3.29
N LEU A 60 -6.10 -22.56 2.06
CA LEU A 60 -5.73 -23.30 0.85
C LEU A 60 -4.22 -23.36 0.64
N ILE A 61 -3.52 -22.23 0.81
CA ILE A 61 -2.06 -22.17 0.65
C ILE A 61 -1.35 -22.84 1.83
N ASN A 62 -1.96 -22.80 3.02
CA ASN A 62 -1.43 -23.30 4.28
C ASN A 62 0.06 -22.99 4.47
N PRO A 63 0.43 -21.70 4.64
CA PRO A 63 1.83 -21.31 4.64
C PRO A 63 2.66 -21.86 5.81
N LYS A 64 2.08 -22.64 6.75
CA LYS A 64 2.63 -23.35 7.94
C LYS A 64 3.46 -22.54 8.93
N ILE A 65 4.22 -21.56 8.46
CA ILE A 65 5.20 -20.75 9.19
C ILE A 65 4.61 -19.38 9.53
N PHE A 66 3.63 -18.91 8.75
CA PHE A 66 3.02 -17.59 8.91
C PHE A 66 1.60 -17.74 9.44
N THR A 67 1.18 -16.80 10.29
CA THR A 67 -0.20 -16.71 10.78
C THR A 67 -1.11 -16.04 9.75
N LEU A 68 -2.43 -16.12 9.96
CA LEU A 68 -3.39 -15.34 9.17
C LEU A 68 -3.14 -13.83 9.33
N GLU A 69 -2.77 -13.37 10.53
CA GLU A 69 -2.43 -11.97 10.79
C GLU A 69 -1.21 -11.52 9.96
N ASP A 70 -0.17 -12.36 9.83
CA ASP A 70 0.97 -12.08 8.96
C ASP A 70 0.54 -11.99 7.50
N PHE A 71 -0.32 -12.90 7.05
CA PHE A 71 -0.83 -12.90 5.69
C PHE A 71 -1.64 -11.64 5.38
N LEU A 72 -2.53 -11.25 6.28
CA LEU A 72 -3.29 -10.01 6.17
C LEU A 72 -2.38 -8.78 6.21
N TRP A 73 -1.38 -8.75 7.10
CA TRP A 73 -0.36 -7.68 7.11
C TRP A 73 0.31 -7.53 5.75
N ALA A 74 0.81 -8.63 5.17
CA ALA A 74 1.49 -8.59 3.89
C ALA A 74 0.56 -8.21 2.73
N TYR A 75 -0.71 -8.63 2.80
CA TYR A 75 -1.73 -8.23 1.84
C TYR A 75 -2.02 -6.73 1.93
N THR A 76 -2.19 -6.19 3.14
CA THR A 76 -2.43 -4.76 3.38
C THR A 76 -1.25 -3.90 2.95
N ILE A 77 -0.01 -4.32 3.20
CA ILE A 77 1.18 -3.64 2.65
C ILE A 77 1.09 -3.53 1.13
N ILE A 78 0.84 -4.64 0.44
CA ILE A 78 0.79 -4.64 -1.03
C ILE A 78 -0.36 -3.76 -1.52
N GLY A 79 -1.54 -3.85 -0.90
CA GLY A 79 -2.70 -3.06 -1.30
C GLY A 79 -2.53 -1.56 -1.10
N SER A 80 -1.82 -1.14 -0.05
CA SER A 80 -1.68 0.27 0.32
C SER A 80 -0.44 0.96 -0.25
N ARG A 81 0.62 0.22 -0.59
CA ARG A 81 1.95 0.79 -0.92
C ARG A 81 2.45 0.49 -2.33
N SER A 82 1.78 -0.39 -3.06
CA SER A 82 2.24 -0.76 -4.40
C SER A 82 1.90 0.27 -5.47
N PHE A 83 2.80 0.38 -6.43
CA PHE A 83 2.59 1.13 -7.66
C PHE A 83 2.15 0.16 -8.76
N LYS A 84 1.17 0.59 -9.56
CA LYS A 84 0.81 -0.12 -10.79
C LYS A 84 1.69 0.40 -11.92
N LEU A 85 2.64 -0.42 -12.35
CA LEU A 85 3.54 -0.11 -13.46
C LEU A 85 3.14 -0.93 -14.68
N THR A 86 3.04 -0.30 -15.85
CA THR A 86 2.64 -0.96 -17.11
C THR A 86 3.47 -2.21 -17.41
N ASP A 87 4.79 -2.13 -17.19
CA ASP A 87 5.73 -3.20 -17.54
C ASP A 87 5.98 -4.21 -16.41
N PHE A 88 5.56 -3.90 -15.17
CA PHE A 88 5.92 -4.70 -13.97
C PHE A 88 4.73 -5.08 -13.08
N SER A 89 3.49 -4.76 -13.51
CA SER A 89 2.26 -4.95 -12.74
C SER A 89 2.34 -4.26 -11.35
N THR A 90 1.82 -4.90 -10.31
CA THR A 90 1.81 -4.41 -8.93
C THR A 90 3.20 -4.54 -8.30
N THR A 91 3.86 -3.41 -8.03
CA THR A 91 5.26 -3.38 -7.57
C THR A 91 5.42 -2.57 -6.29
N LEU A 92 6.09 -3.13 -5.28
CA LEU A 92 6.57 -2.36 -4.12
C LEU A 92 7.90 -1.71 -4.47
N ILE A 93 8.02 -0.41 -4.21
CA ILE A 93 9.18 0.38 -4.61
C ILE A 93 9.71 1.09 -3.37
N PRO A 94 10.79 0.58 -2.76
CA PRO A 94 11.38 1.19 -1.57
C PRO A 94 11.66 2.67 -1.80
N LEU A 95 11.50 3.48 -0.74
CA LEU A 95 11.61 4.95 -0.73
C LEU A 95 10.45 5.66 -1.43
N ALA A 96 10.05 5.22 -2.63
CA ALA A 96 8.95 5.83 -3.37
C ALA A 96 7.59 5.64 -2.65
N ASP A 97 7.40 4.51 -1.98
CA ASP A 97 6.17 4.18 -1.23
C ASP A 97 6.03 4.92 0.11
N LEU A 98 6.96 5.82 0.45
CA LEU A 98 6.85 6.73 1.58
C LEU A 98 6.05 8.00 1.25
N ALA A 99 5.91 8.34 -0.03
CA ALA A 99 5.19 9.55 -0.44
C ALA A 99 3.70 9.43 -0.14
N ASN A 100 3.14 10.43 0.54
CA ASN A 100 1.73 10.47 0.92
C ASN A 100 0.81 10.95 -0.21
N HIS A 101 -0.50 10.76 -0.02
CA HIS A 101 -1.56 11.13 -0.96
C HIS A 101 -1.89 12.62 -0.92
N VAL A 102 -2.30 13.16 -2.07
CA VAL A 102 -3.05 14.44 -2.16
C VAL A 102 -4.37 14.27 -2.91
N SER A 103 -5.36 15.10 -2.61
CA SER A 103 -6.68 15.04 -3.22
C SER A 103 -6.66 15.46 -4.68
N PHE A 104 -5.93 16.51 -5.04
CA PHE A 104 -5.94 17.02 -6.40
C PHE A 104 -4.60 16.77 -7.08
N ALA A 105 -4.63 16.39 -8.36
CA ALA A 105 -3.40 16.11 -9.11
C ALA A 105 -2.46 17.33 -9.17
N GLN A 106 -3.03 18.54 -9.14
CA GLN A 106 -2.28 19.80 -9.10
C GLN A 106 -1.52 20.01 -7.78
N GLU A 107 -1.92 19.35 -6.70
CA GLU A 107 -1.27 19.42 -5.40
C GLU A 107 -0.12 18.42 -5.26
N ALA A 108 -0.01 17.45 -6.18
CA ALA A 108 1.03 16.46 -6.14
C ALA A 108 2.35 17.15 -6.49
N SER A 109 3.40 16.93 -5.69
CA SER A 109 4.74 17.42 -6.00
C SER A 109 5.51 16.45 -6.88
N LEU A 110 5.13 15.16 -6.86
CA LEU A 110 5.77 14.09 -7.60
C LEU A 110 4.77 13.37 -8.52
N CYS A 111 5.24 12.96 -9.70
CA CYS A 111 4.51 12.07 -10.60
C CYS A 111 5.39 10.93 -11.10
N THR A 112 4.78 9.75 -11.25
CA THR A 112 5.44 8.57 -11.81
C THR A 112 5.34 8.64 -13.33
N LYS A 113 6.46 8.66 -14.06
CA LYS A 113 6.43 8.58 -15.53
C LYS A 113 6.42 7.15 -16.03
N SER A 114 7.46 6.41 -15.69
CA SER A 114 7.72 5.05 -16.17
C SER A 114 8.99 4.50 -15.53
N VAL A 115 9.30 3.24 -15.81
CA VAL A 115 10.63 2.69 -15.62
C VAL A 115 11.52 3.11 -16.79
N ASP A 116 12.69 3.68 -16.50
CA ASP A 116 13.72 3.90 -17.51
C ASP A 116 14.30 2.53 -17.90
N LYS A 117 14.10 2.14 -19.16
CA LYS A 117 14.50 0.83 -19.69
C LYS A 117 16.01 0.67 -19.82
N GLN A 118 16.77 1.75 -19.92
CA GLN A 118 18.23 1.68 -20.02
C GLN A 118 18.87 1.41 -18.66
N THR A 119 18.35 2.08 -17.62
CA THR A 119 18.89 1.97 -16.26
C THR A 119 18.15 0.96 -15.39
N ASN A 120 16.99 0.49 -15.84
CA ASN A 120 16.04 -0.34 -15.09
C ASN A 120 15.64 0.28 -13.74
N ARG A 121 15.35 1.59 -13.74
CA ARG A 121 15.01 2.37 -12.54
C ARG A 121 13.66 3.03 -12.69
N LEU A 122 12.88 3.07 -11.60
CA LEU A 122 11.72 3.95 -11.54
C LEU A 122 12.19 5.41 -11.54
N VAL A 123 11.55 6.24 -12.36
CA VAL A 123 11.77 7.69 -12.36
C VAL A 123 10.52 8.40 -11.85
N LEU A 124 10.65 9.02 -10.67
CA LEU A 124 9.73 10.03 -10.16
C LEU A 124 10.21 11.41 -10.61
N LYS A 125 9.30 12.23 -11.13
CA LYS A 125 9.60 13.61 -11.53
C LYS A 125 8.81 14.59 -10.70
N THR A 126 9.34 15.79 -10.53
CA THR A 126 8.59 16.90 -9.98
C THR A 126 7.49 17.31 -10.95
N THR A 127 6.35 17.74 -10.40
CA THR A 127 5.30 18.41 -11.16
C THR A 127 5.62 19.91 -11.29
N ASP A 128 4.67 20.69 -11.83
CA ASP A 128 4.77 22.15 -11.90
C ASP A 128 4.49 22.83 -10.55
N LYS A 129 4.16 22.06 -9.49
CA LYS A 129 3.99 22.59 -8.15
C LYS A 129 5.33 23.14 -7.65
N LYS A 130 5.32 24.38 -7.16
CA LYS A 130 6.48 24.96 -6.47
C LYS A 130 6.76 24.15 -5.19
N ILE A 131 8.01 23.74 -5.02
CA ILE A 131 8.49 22.98 -3.86
C ILE A 131 9.54 23.82 -3.14
N GLU A 132 9.33 24.06 -1.85
CA GLU A 132 10.26 24.78 -0.98
C GLU A 132 10.97 23.82 -0.02
N ALA A 133 12.10 24.26 0.56
CA ALA A 133 12.84 23.45 1.50
C ALA A 133 12.00 23.23 2.78
N GLY A 134 11.76 21.96 3.13
CA GLY A 134 10.91 21.58 4.26
C GLY A 134 9.52 21.12 3.86
N ASP A 135 9.12 21.30 2.59
CA ASP A 135 7.85 20.79 2.09
C ASP A 135 7.84 19.25 2.03
N GLU A 136 6.69 18.68 2.35
CA GLU A 136 6.44 17.26 2.12
C GLU A 136 6.30 16.97 0.62
N LEU A 137 6.94 15.89 0.18
CA LEU A 137 6.78 15.38 -1.18
C LEU A 137 5.67 14.34 -1.25
N CYS A 138 4.60 14.70 -1.96
CA CYS A 138 3.41 13.88 -2.11
C CYS A 138 3.16 13.46 -3.56
N VAL A 139 2.39 12.39 -3.73
CA VAL A 139 1.91 11.85 -5.01
C VAL A 139 0.39 11.79 -5.00
N LYS A 140 -0.24 11.76 -6.18
CA LYS A 140 -1.66 11.38 -6.30
C LYS A 140 -1.76 9.86 -6.38
N TYR A 141 -2.41 9.22 -5.40
CA TYR A 141 -2.65 7.77 -5.44
C TYR A 141 -3.78 7.46 -6.41
N ASN A 142 -3.46 6.69 -7.45
CA ASN A 142 -4.38 6.31 -8.53
C ASN A 142 -5.20 7.51 -9.07
N SER A 143 -6.14 7.25 -9.97
CA SER A 143 -7.17 8.23 -10.33
C SER A 143 -8.17 8.40 -9.20
N GLU A 144 -9.17 9.27 -9.37
CA GLU A 144 -10.31 9.53 -8.46
C GLU A 144 -10.66 8.33 -7.55
N LEU A 145 -10.36 8.45 -6.26
CA LEU A 145 -10.66 7.46 -5.21
C LEU A 145 -11.69 8.06 -4.26
N ALA A 146 -12.85 7.41 -4.12
CA ALA A 146 -13.85 7.82 -3.14
C ALA A 146 -13.42 7.46 -1.71
N ASN A 147 -14.00 8.11 -0.70
CA ASN A 147 -13.64 7.90 0.71
C ASN A 147 -13.77 6.45 1.19
N TRP A 148 -14.75 5.69 0.68
CA TRP A 148 -14.86 4.27 1.01
C TRP A 148 -13.67 3.44 0.49
N GLN A 149 -13.07 3.82 -0.64
CA GLN A 149 -11.87 3.17 -1.20
C GLN A 149 -10.62 3.59 -0.43
N LEU A 150 -10.49 4.89 -0.11
CA LEU A 150 -9.39 5.40 0.69
C LEU A 150 -9.36 4.72 2.07
N LEU A 151 -10.51 4.58 2.71
CA LEU A 151 -10.61 3.94 4.02
C LEU A 151 -10.28 2.44 3.94
N LEU A 152 -10.89 1.73 2.99
CA LEU A 152 -10.74 0.29 2.85
C LEU A 152 -9.31 -0.13 2.50
N TYR A 153 -8.66 0.59 1.58
CA TYR A 153 -7.35 0.18 1.03
C TYR A 153 -6.16 0.92 1.64
N TYR A 154 -6.33 2.14 2.15
CA TYR A 154 -5.23 2.98 2.65
C TYR A 154 -5.39 3.41 4.12
N GLY A 155 -6.59 3.30 4.68
CA GLY A 155 -6.83 3.55 6.11
C GLY A 155 -7.04 5.03 6.46
N PHE A 156 -7.50 5.85 5.51
CA PHE A 156 -7.85 7.25 5.77
C PHE A 156 -9.04 7.70 4.92
N THR A 157 -9.63 8.84 5.27
CA THR A 157 -10.63 9.54 4.46
C THR A 157 -10.20 10.99 4.30
N ILE A 158 -10.70 11.67 3.27
CA ILE A 158 -10.45 13.09 3.06
C ILE A 158 -11.76 13.86 3.19
N GLU A 159 -11.71 14.99 3.87
CA GLU A 159 -12.84 15.90 3.99
C GLU A 159 -13.14 16.52 2.61
N ASN A 160 -14.41 16.52 2.21
CA ASN A 160 -14.87 17.03 0.90
C ASN A 160 -14.18 16.38 -0.32
N ASN A 161 -13.91 15.08 -0.23
CA ASN A 161 -13.40 14.25 -1.33
C ASN A 161 -14.39 14.10 -2.48
#